data_AF-A0A966X872-F1
#
_entry.id   AF-A0A966X872-F1
#
_cell.length_a   1.000
_cell.length_b   1.000
_cell.length_c   1.000
_cell.angle_alpha   90.00
_cell.angle_beta   90.00
_cell.angle_gamma   90.00
#
_symmetry.space_group_name_H-M   'P 1'
#
loop_
_entity.id
_entity.type
_entity.pdbx_description
1 polymer ?
#
loop_
_entity_poly.entity_id
_entity_poly.type
_entity_poly.pdbx_seq_one_letter_code
_entity_poly.pdbx_strand_id
1 'polypeptide(L)'
;MKALRGPTLGIFGGADTTIPLDQVVAFRKGLTEAGVRNTVSVYDGEPHAFVHDAAGIASGGAQGKAWTQMTDFLKDNLQGTRASVPDPDGATASTSPTPLSYLFALAYEHSFGMGGHGHGHG
;
A
#
# COMPACT_ATOMS: atom_id res chain seq x y z
N MET A 1 -21.91 -16.61 4.80
CA MET A 1 -21.10 -15.49 4.26
C MET A 1 -20.00 -15.18 5.26
N LYS A 2 -18.78 -14.89 4.79
CA LYS A 2 -17.63 -14.60 5.67
C LYS A 2 -17.74 -13.13 6.13
N ALA A 3 -17.92 -12.90 7.43
CA ALA A 3 -17.98 -11.54 7.96
C ALA A 3 -16.61 -10.84 7.84
N LEU A 4 -16.62 -9.56 7.47
CA LEU A 4 -15.44 -8.69 7.56
C LEU A 4 -15.07 -8.56 9.04
N ARG A 5 -13.82 -8.90 9.37
CA ARG A 5 -13.35 -8.99 10.77
C ARG A 5 -12.65 -7.73 11.27
N GLY A 6 -12.25 -6.86 10.35
CA GLY A 6 -11.51 -5.65 10.64
C GLY A 6 -12.34 -4.39 10.44
N PRO A 7 -11.88 -3.27 11.00
CA PRO A 7 -12.44 -1.97 10.64
C PRO A 7 -12.23 -1.72 9.15
N THR A 8 -13.13 -0.94 8.55
CA THR A 8 -13.10 -0.65 7.11
C THR A 8 -13.10 0.86 6.86
N LEU A 9 -12.18 1.33 6.03
CA LEU A 9 -12.14 2.70 5.53
C LEU A 9 -12.53 2.71 4.04
N GLY A 10 -13.47 3.57 3.68
CA GLY A 10 -13.80 3.90 2.28
C GLY A 10 -13.52 5.38 1.98
N ILE A 11 -12.86 5.65 0.86
CA ILE A 11 -12.59 6.99 0.35
C ILE A 11 -13.12 7.05 -1.09
N PHE A 12 -14.07 7.94 -1.36
CA PHE A 12 -14.76 8.04 -2.64
C PHE A 12 -14.73 9.46 -3.19
N GLY A 13 -14.67 9.60 -4.52
CA GLY A 13 -14.86 10.88 -5.21
C GLY A 13 -16.35 11.19 -5.38
N GLY A 14 -16.77 12.41 -5.09
CA GLY A 14 -18.17 12.85 -5.16
C GLY A 14 -18.66 13.09 -6.58
N ALA A 15 -17.75 13.33 -7.52
CA ALA A 15 -18.03 13.46 -8.95
C ALA A 15 -17.72 12.18 -9.74
N ASP A 16 -17.50 11.06 -9.05
CA ASP A 16 -17.29 9.75 -9.68
C ASP A 16 -18.59 9.25 -10.33
N THR A 17 -18.60 9.20 -11.66
CA THR A 17 -19.75 8.69 -12.43
C THR A 17 -19.78 7.17 -12.55
N THR A 18 -18.70 6.48 -12.18
CA THR A 18 -18.57 5.02 -12.23
C THR A 18 -19.07 4.38 -10.93
N ILE A 19 -18.96 5.09 -9.80
CA ILE A 19 -19.45 4.66 -8.49
C ILE A 19 -20.45 5.70 -7.95
N PRO A 20 -21.75 5.56 -8.27
CA PRO A 20 -22.79 6.46 -7.79
C PRO A 20 -22.86 6.59 -6.26
N LEU A 21 -23.18 7.78 -5.75
CA LEU A 21 -23.22 8.07 -4.31
C LEU A 21 -24.24 7.24 -3.54
N ASP A 22 -25.36 6.85 -4.16
CA ASP A 22 -26.34 5.96 -3.54
C ASP A 22 -25.75 4.57 -3.26
N GLN A 23 -24.86 4.07 -4.12
CA GLN A 23 -24.11 2.83 -3.87
C GLN A 23 -23.12 2.99 -2.72
N VAL A 24 -22.44 4.14 -2.62
CA VAL A 24 -21.55 4.44 -1.48
C VAL A 24 -22.34 4.48 -0.16
N VAL A 25 -23.52 5.09 -0.17
CA VAL A 25 -24.43 5.13 0.98
C VAL A 25 -24.93 3.74 1.34
N ALA A 26 -25.33 2.93 0.36
CA ALA A 26 -25.77 1.55 0.56
C ALA A 26 -24.63 0.67 1.12
N PHE A 27 -23.41 0.85 0.64
CA PHE A 27 -22.22 0.17 1.15
C PHE A 27 -21.97 0.50 2.62
N ARG A 28 -21.95 1.79 2.99
CA ARG A 28 -21.81 2.23 4.39
C ARG A 28 -22.90 1.65 5.30
N LYS A 29 -24.15 1.65 4.81
CA LYS A 29 -25.28 1.09 5.53
C LYS A 29 -25.09 -0.42 5.75
N GLY A 30 -24.73 -1.17 4.71
CA GLY A 30 -24.47 -2.61 4.82
C GLY A 30 -23.35 -2.96 5.80
N LEU A 31 -22.25 -2.20 5.81
CA LEU A 31 -21.19 -2.35 6.82
C LEU A 31 -21.71 -2.12 8.24
N THR A 32 -22.53 -1.09 8.43
CA THR A 32 -23.09 -0.73 9.73
C THR A 32 -24.07 -1.80 10.23
N GLU A 33 -24.96 -2.28 9.36
CA GLU A 33 -25.91 -3.37 9.66
C GLU A 33 -25.19 -4.69 9.98
N ALA A 34 -24.05 -4.94 9.33
CA ALA A 34 -23.19 -6.08 9.62
C ALA A 34 -22.35 -5.94 10.91
N GLY A 35 -22.48 -4.82 11.64
CA GLY A 35 -21.71 -4.55 12.87
C GLY A 35 -20.22 -4.28 12.61
N VAL A 36 -19.84 -3.95 11.38
CA VAL A 36 -18.45 -3.63 11.01
C VAL A 36 -18.17 -2.17 11.35
N ARG A 37 -17.17 -1.93 12.19
CA ARG A 37 -16.65 -0.58 12.46
C ARG A 37 -16.14 0.03 11.16
N ASN A 38 -16.76 1.11 10.71
CA ASN A 38 -16.47 1.67 9.41
C ASN A 38 -16.39 3.20 9.42
N THR A 39 -15.58 3.72 8.51
CA THR A 39 -15.48 5.14 8.17
C THR A 39 -15.59 5.26 6.67
N VAL A 40 -16.47 6.11 6.17
CA VAL A 40 -16.63 6.38 4.73
C VAL A 40 -16.60 7.88 4.50
N SER A 41 -15.63 8.34 3.72
CA SER A 41 -15.47 9.73 3.31
C SER A 41 -15.78 9.90 1.83
N VAL A 42 -16.50 10.98 1.49
CA VAL A 42 -16.76 11.40 0.11
C VAL A 42 -16.12 12.77 -0.09
N TYR A 43 -15.26 12.88 -1.10
CA TYR A 43 -14.58 14.10 -1.47
C TYR A 43 -15.36 14.78 -2.59
N ASP A 44 -16.11 15.83 -2.25
CA ASP A 44 -16.99 16.51 -3.19
C ASP A 44 -16.22 17.07 -4.40
N GLY A 45 -16.79 16.95 -5.59
CA GLY A 45 -16.17 17.38 -6.85
C GLY A 45 -15.04 16.49 -7.38
N GLU A 46 -14.52 15.54 -6.60
CA GLU A 46 -13.40 14.70 -7.03
C GLU A 46 -13.86 13.54 -7.93
N PRO A 47 -13.13 13.24 -9.02
CA PRO A 47 -13.49 12.19 -9.96
C PRO A 47 -13.08 10.80 -9.48
N HIS A 48 -13.34 9.79 -10.31
CA HIS A 48 -12.76 8.46 -10.14
C HIS A 48 -11.23 8.54 -10.07
N ALA A 49 -10.62 7.76 -9.17
CA ALA A 49 -9.18 7.68 -8.98
C ALA A 49 -8.48 9.05 -8.78
N PHE A 50 -9.09 9.96 -8.01
CA PHE A 50 -8.56 11.31 -7.77
C PHE A 50 -7.25 11.40 -6.96
N VAL A 51 -6.72 10.28 -6.45
CA VAL A 51 -5.36 10.23 -5.85
C VAL A 51 -4.41 9.61 -6.87
N HIS A 52 -3.59 10.42 -7.52
CA HIS A 52 -2.88 10.00 -8.75
C HIS A 52 -1.41 9.69 -8.50
N ASP A 53 -0.72 10.59 -7.81
CA ASP A 53 0.74 10.57 -7.69
C ASP A 53 1.24 11.26 -6.41
N ALA A 54 2.51 11.02 -6.09
CA ALA A 54 3.14 11.55 -4.89
C ALA A 54 3.28 13.08 -4.88
N ALA A 55 3.41 13.72 -6.05
CA ALA A 55 3.50 15.18 -6.14
C ALA A 55 2.13 15.81 -5.84
N GLY A 56 1.05 15.23 -6.36
CA GLY A 56 -0.32 15.61 -6.04
C GLY A 56 -0.63 15.46 -4.56
N ILE A 57 -0.25 14.33 -3.95
CA ILE A 57 -0.36 14.11 -2.50
C ILE A 57 0.42 15.19 -1.72
N ALA A 58 1.69 15.44 -2.09
CA ALA A 58 2.54 16.41 -1.42
C ALA A 58 2.05 17.86 -1.56
N SER A 59 1.36 18.18 -2.67
CA SER A 59 0.73 19.48 -2.88
C SER A 59 -0.48 19.73 -1.97
N GLY A 60 -1.01 18.68 -1.33
CA GLY A 60 -2.14 18.76 -0.42
C GLY A 60 -3.49 18.58 -1.11
N GLY A 61 -4.46 19.42 -0.79
CA GLY A 61 -5.81 19.35 -1.36
C GLY A 61 -6.56 18.06 -0.98
N ALA A 62 -7.43 17.57 -1.88
CA ALA A 62 -8.15 16.33 -1.68
C ALA A 62 -7.21 15.12 -1.63
N GLN A 63 -6.20 15.08 -2.51
CA GLN A 63 -5.22 13.97 -2.58
C GLN A 63 -4.45 13.81 -1.27
N GLY A 64 -3.87 14.91 -0.78
CA GLY A 64 -3.14 14.90 0.49
C GLY A 64 -4.03 14.49 1.65
N LYS A 65 -5.25 15.03 1.74
CA LYS A 65 -6.21 14.67 2.79
C LYS A 65 -6.61 13.19 2.74
N ALA A 66 -6.90 12.67 1.55
CA ALA A 66 -7.25 11.26 1.35
C ALA A 66 -6.08 10.34 1.72
N TRP A 67 -4.87 10.72 1.34
CA TRP A 67 -3.65 10.00 1.72
C TRP A 67 -3.43 10.00 3.23
N THR A 68 -3.53 11.16 3.89
CA THR A 68 -3.43 11.27 5.35
C THR A 68 -4.48 10.39 6.04
N GLN A 69 -5.74 10.43 5.58
CA GLN A 69 -6.80 9.59 6.14
C GLN A 69 -6.48 8.10 6.02
N MET A 70 -5.94 7.66 4.88
CA MET A 70 -5.49 6.29 4.67
C MET A 70 -4.36 5.91 5.64
N THR A 71 -3.31 6.72 5.73
CA THR A 71 -2.14 6.41 6.57
C THR A 71 -2.48 6.41 8.05
N ASP A 72 -3.33 7.33 8.50
CA ASP A 72 -3.80 7.40 9.88
C ASP A 72 -4.65 6.17 10.24
N PHE A 73 -5.57 5.80 9.35
CA PHE A 73 -6.37 4.60 9.53
C PHE A 73 -5.51 3.32 9.63
N LEU A 74 -4.50 3.18 8.77
CA LEU A 74 -3.57 2.05 8.84
C LEU A 74 -2.77 2.08 10.14
N LYS A 75 -2.21 3.24 10.50
CA LYS A 75 -1.46 3.42 11.74
C LYS A 75 -2.29 3.05 12.97
N ASP A 76 -3.57 3.41 13.01
CA ASP A 76 -4.44 3.14 14.15
C ASP A 76 -4.85 1.66 14.25
N ASN A 77 -4.85 0.92 13.15
CA ASN A 77 -5.39 -0.44 13.10
C ASN A 77 -4.35 -1.54 12.87
N LEU A 78 -3.09 -1.21 12.55
CA LEU A 78 -2.00 -2.18 12.32
C LEU A 78 -1.04 -2.39 13.50
N GLN A 79 -1.25 -1.70 14.64
CA GLN A 79 -0.37 -1.84 15.82
C GLN A 79 -0.42 -3.22 16.51
N GLY A 80 -1.20 -4.15 15.96
CA GLY A 80 -1.46 -5.48 16.51
C GLY A 80 -0.87 -6.64 15.73
N THR A 81 0.24 -6.51 14.98
CA THR A 81 1.06 -7.68 14.60
C THR A 81 2.48 -7.22 14.23
N ARG A 82 3.33 -6.91 15.22
CA ARG A 82 4.74 -7.27 15.06
C ARG A 82 4.79 -8.77 15.24
N ALA A 83 4.35 -9.53 14.23
CA ALA A 83 4.90 -10.86 14.08
C ALA A 83 6.38 -10.59 13.91
N SER A 84 7.11 -10.78 15.00
CA SER A 84 8.50 -11.18 14.93
C SER A 84 8.50 -12.32 13.93
N VAL A 85 8.79 -12.01 12.66
CA VAL A 85 9.35 -12.99 11.74
C VAL A 85 10.56 -13.49 12.52
N PRO A 86 10.56 -14.75 12.99
CA PRO A 86 11.77 -15.29 13.57
C PRO A 86 12.82 -15.16 12.47
N ASP A 87 13.89 -14.42 12.73
CA ASP A 87 15.09 -14.55 11.92
C ASP A 87 15.40 -16.05 11.86
N PRO A 88 15.42 -16.70 10.68
CA PRO A 88 15.82 -18.10 10.60
C PRO A 88 17.28 -18.28 11.09
N ASP A 89 18.05 -17.19 11.06
CA ASP A 89 19.43 -17.11 11.52
C ASP A 89 19.57 -15.84 12.37
N GLY A 90 19.59 -15.95 13.69
CA GLY A 90 19.61 -14.81 14.62
C GLY A 90 20.77 -13.83 14.40
N ALA A 91 20.59 -12.89 13.48
CA ALA A 91 21.52 -11.81 13.18
C ALA A 91 20.74 -10.50 13.02
N THR A 92 20.64 -9.79 14.13
CA THR A 92 20.24 -8.39 14.20
C THR A 92 21.06 -7.53 13.22
N ALA A 93 20.47 -7.09 12.11
CA ALA A 93 20.75 -5.80 11.46
C ALA A 93 19.85 -5.61 10.24
N SER A 94 18.80 -4.80 10.37
CA SER A 94 18.08 -4.25 9.22
C SER A 94 19.01 -3.27 8.49
N THR A 95 19.84 -3.77 7.57
CA THR A 95 20.61 -2.93 6.64
C THR A 95 19.90 -2.99 5.29
N SER A 96 18.92 -2.12 5.08
CA SER A 96 18.45 -1.87 3.72
C SER A 96 19.65 -1.35 2.92
N PRO A 97 20.01 -1.95 1.77
CA PRO A 97 21.11 -1.45 0.97
C PRO A 97 20.79 -0.02 0.55
N THR A 98 21.73 0.89 0.81
CA THR A 98 21.64 2.23 0.25
C THR A 98 21.64 2.14 -1.28
N PRO A 99 21.09 3.15 -1.99
CA PRO A 99 21.07 3.15 -3.45
C PRO A 99 22.46 2.93 -4.07
N LEU A 100 23.52 3.40 -3.41
CA LEU A 100 24.90 3.26 -3.85
C LEU A 100 25.43 1.81 -3.80
N SER A 101 25.13 1.04 -2.75
CA SER A 101 25.57 -0.36 -2.68
C SER A 101 24.87 -1.22 -3.73
N TYR A 102 23.61 -0.92 -4.02
CA TYR A 102 22.85 -1.58 -5.08
C TYR A 102 23.43 -1.27 -6.47
N LEU A 103 23.76 0.00 -6.74
CA LEU A 103 24.36 0.40 -8.02
C LEU A 103 25.77 -0.19 -8.21
N PHE A 104 26.56 -0.32 -7.15
CA PHE A 104 27.87 -0.97 -7.22
C PHE A 104 27.77 -2.47 -7.53
N ALA A 105 26.85 -3.19 -6.88
CA ALA A 105 26.61 -4.60 -7.17
C ALA A 105 26.14 -4.81 -8.61
N LEU A 106 25.22 -3.97 -9.09
CA LEU A 106 24.74 -4.01 -10.46
C LEU A 106 25.87 -3.75 -11.47
N ALA A 107 26.74 -2.76 -11.21
CA ALA A 107 27.88 -2.48 -12.07
C ALA A 107 28.90 -3.65 -12.12
N TYR A 108 29.12 -4.34 -11.00
CA TYR A 108 29.99 -5.51 -10.94
C TYR A 108 29.43 -6.68 -11.76
N GLU A 109 28.14 -6.94 -11.64
CA GLU A 109 27.44 -8.01 -12.36
C GLU A 109 27.46 -7.81 -13.88
N HIS A 110 27.37 -6.56 -14.35
CA HIS A 110 27.54 -6.22 -15.77
C HIS A 110 28.99 -6.23 -16.27
N SER A 111 29.98 -6.22 -15.37
CA SER A 111 31.40 -6.15 -15.75
C SER A 111 32.08 -7.52 -15.81
N PHE A 112 31.56 -8.54 -15.10
CA PHE A 112 32.25 -9.84 -14.98
C PHE A 112 31.37 -11.09 -15.11
N GLY A 113 30.12 -10.94 -15.57
CA GLY A 113 29.19 -12.05 -15.85
C GLY A 113 29.31 -12.70 -17.23
N MET A 114 30.52 -13.05 -17.71
CA MET A 114 30.68 -14.02 -18.81
C MET A 114 31.95 -14.86 -18.60
N GLY A 115 31.79 -16.13 -18.22
CA GLY A 115 32.88 -17.09 -18.07
C GLY A 115 32.46 -18.43 -17.49
N GLY A 116 31.44 -19.08 -18.06
CA GLY A 116 31.04 -20.45 -17.71
C GLY A 116 31.94 -21.51 -18.35
N HIS A 117 32.39 -22.46 -17.53
CA HIS A 117 33.27 -23.62 -17.78
C HIS A 117 32.66 -24.74 -18.67
N GLY A 118 33.56 -25.59 -19.23
CA GLY A 118 33.26 -26.98 -19.66
C GLY A 118 34.44 -27.64 -20.38
N HIS A 119 35.37 -28.30 -19.67
CA HIS A 119 35.55 -29.76 -19.54
C HIS A 119 35.78 -30.56 -20.84
N GLY A 120 36.95 -31.23 -20.92
CA GLY A 120 37.39 -32.04 -22.05
C GLY A 120 36.85 -33.47 -22.10
N HIS A 121 37.12 -34.14 -23.22
CA HIS A 121 37.03 -35.58 -23.42
C HIS A 121 37.98 -36.01 -24.55
N GLY A 122 38.74 -37.09 -24.31
CA GLY A 122 39.22 -38.05 -25.33
C GLY A 122 40.59 -37.79 -25.90
#